data_AF-A0A3M0IF14-F1
#
_entry.id   AF-A0A3M0IF14-F1
#
_cell.length_a   1.000
_cell.length_b   1.000
_cell.length_c   1.000
_cell.angle_alpha   90.00
_cell.angle_beta   90.00
_cell.angle_gamma   90.00
#
_symmetry.space_group_name_H-M   'P 1'
#
loop_
_entity.id
_entity.type
_entity.pdbx_description
1 polymer ?
#
loop_
_entity_poly.entity_id
_entity_poly.type
_entity_poly.pdbx_seq_one_letter_code
_entity_poly.pdbx_strand_id
1 'polypeptide(L)'
;MNRWDGKSTAALAQRVRELKEVKTQRGVPPKGKRLQLPVAELPVHRRQYRTTRDAVIPIHKMIQELESQGVVSKTHSPFNSPIWPVRKAEGEWRLTVDYRALNEVTPPLSAAVPDMLELQYELESKAAKCPTICHGLIQTALEKGEAPEHLQYIDDIIVWGNTAAEVFEKGKKIIQILLEAGFAIKKSKVKGPAHEIQFLGVKWQDGRQQIPTDVINKITAMSPPTNKKETQAFLGAIGFWRMHIPEYSQIVSPLYLVTCKKNDFYWGPEQQQAFAQIKQEIAHAVALGPVRTGPDVKNVLYSATGSHGLSWSLWQKVPGET
;
A
#
# COMPACT_ATOMS: atom_id res chain seq x y z
N MET A 1 27.16 -16.76 -5.51
CA MET A 1 26.59 -16.69 -4.15
C MET A 1 27.47 -15.76 -3.33
N ASN A 2 27.03 -14.52 -3.11
CA ASN A 2 27.33 -13.68 -1.94
C ASN A 2 26.44 -12.43 -2.03
N ARG A 3 25.59 -12.28 -1.01
CA ARG A 3 24.60 -11.21 -0.82
C ARG A 3 25.34 -9.90 -0.50
N TRP A 4 25.01 -8.79 -1.15
CA TRP A 4 25.45 -7.47 -0.71
C TRP A 4 24.62 -7.07 0.52
N ASP A 5 25.28 -6.60 1.58
CA ASP A 5 24.76 -6.54 2.97
C ASP A 5 24.09 -5.21 3.36
N GLY A 6 23.80 -4.34 2.38
CA GLY A 6 23.07 -3.10 2.60
C GLY A 6 23.80 -2.11 3.53
N LYS A 7 25.12 -2.23 3.70
CA LYS A 7 25.89 -1.28 4.50
C LYS A 7 25.96 0.07 3.81
N SER A 8 25.00 0.92 4.20
CA SER A 8 25.19 2.36 4.39
C SER A 8 26.64 2.64 4.78
N THR A 9 27.30 3.58 4.09
CA THR A 9 28.65 4.04 4.45
C THR A 9 28.71 4.19 5.97
N ALA A 10 29.74 3.66 6.64
CA ALA A 10 29.75 3.56 8.11
C ALA A 10 29.39 4.88 8.81
N ALA A 11 29.75 6.01 8.21
CA ALA A 11 29.36 7.35 8.63
C ALA A 11 27.85 7.64 8.56
N LEU A 12 27.14 7.12 7.55
CA LEU A 12 25.72 7.30 7.32
C LEU A 12 24.91 6.29 8.16
N ALA A 13 25.44 5.08 8.41
CA ALA A 13 24.85 4.13 9.36
C ALA A 13 24.97 4.64 10.81
N GLN A 14 26.10 5.27 11.15
CA GLN A 14 26.36 5.89 12.44
C GLN A 14 25.52 7.16 12.63
N ARG A 15 25.35 8.01 11.60
CA ARG A 15 24.45 9.19 11.65
C ARG A 15 22.96 8.83 11.69
N VAL A 16 22.54 7.76 11.01
CA VAL A 16 21.21 7.16 11.19
C VAL A 16 21.04 6.67 12.64
N ARG A 17 22.10 6.19 13.30
CA ARG A 17 22.10 5.78 14.71
C ARG A 17 22.02 6.96 15.67
N GLU A 18 22.73 8.05 15.39
CA GLU A 18 22.66 9.29 16.16
C GLU A 18 21.26 9.94 16.07
N LEU A 19 20.63 9.95 14.89
CA LEU A 19 19.21 10.35 14.77
C LEU A 19 18.25 9.40 15.49
N LYS A 20 18.59 8.11 15.62
CA LYS A 20 17.81 7.15 16.42
C LYS A 20 17.88 7.47 17.92
N GLU A 21 18.93 8.12 18.40
CA GLU A 21 19.12 8.49 19.82
C GLU A 21 18.45 9.83 20.18
N VAL A 22 18.36 10.78 19.25
CA VAL A 22 17.92 12.16 19.56
C VAL A 22 16.45 12.30 20.01
N LYS A 23 15.50 11.43 19.64
CA LYS A 23 14.14 11.46 20.25
C LYS A 23 13.53 10.06 20.34
N THR A 24 13.48 9.51 21.56
CA THR A 24 12.49 8.48 21.97
C THR A 24 11.46 9.13 22.88
N GLN A 25 10.90 10.26 22.47
CA GLN A 25 9.68 10.73 23.09
C GLN A 25 8.54 10.08 22.33
N ARG A 26 7.83 9.15 22.98
CA ARG A 26 6.53 8.67 22.51
C ARG A 26 5.65 9.92 22.45
N GLY A 27 5.42 10.44 21.25
CA GLY A 27 4.63 11.64 21.05
C GLY A 27 3.26 11.44 21.68
N VAL A 28 2.88 12.36 22.56
CA VAL A 28 1.48 12.52 22.96
C VAL A 28 0.72 12.87 21.67
N PRO A 29 -0.41 12.21 21.36
CA PRO A 29 -1.18 12.55 20.17
C PRO A 29 -1.44 14.07 20.17
N PRO A 30 -1.33 14.75 19.01
CA PRO A 30 -1.45 16.20 18.96
C PRO A 30 -2.74 16.61 19.66
N LYS A 31 -2.64 17.56 20.59
CA LYS A 31 -3.80 18.33 21.09
C LYS A 31 -4.27 19.24 19.94
N GLY A 32 -4.79 18.63 18.87
CA GLY A 32 -5.25 19.29 17.65
C GLY A 32 -6.76 19.38 17.63
N LYS A 33 -7.27 20.45 16.99
CA LYS A 33 -8.69 20.76 16.76
C LYS A 33 -9.54 19.50 16.55
N ARG A 34 -10.71 19.44 17.20
CA ARG A 34 -11.75 18.44 16.89
C ARG A 34 -11.97 18.43 15.37
N LEU A 35 -11.60 17.34 14.71
CA LEU A 35 -12.01 17.11 13.33
C LEU A 35 -13.54 17.08 13.30
N GLN A 36 -14.16 17.87 12.41
CA GLN A 36 -15.57 17.72 12.10
C GLN A 36 -15.72 16.45 11.24
N LEU A 37 -15.87 15.32 11.91
CA LEU A 37 -16.15 14.05 11.25
C LEU A 37 -17.62 14.05 10.79
N PRO A 38 -17.94 13.38 9.67
CA PRO A 38 -19.32 13.11 9.32
C PRO A 38 -19.98 12.39 10.51
N VAL A 39 -21.02 13.00 11.06
CA VAL A 39 -21.74 12.45 12.21
C VAL A 39 -22.76 11.46 11.68
N ALA A 40 -22.79 10.25 12.25
CA ALA A 40 -23.84 9.29 11.96
C ALA A 40 -25.19 9.90 12.38
N GLU A 41 -26.15 9.95 11.46
CA GLU A 41 -27.47 10.55 11.71
C GLU A 41 -28.31 9.75 12.72
N LEU A 42 -28.00 8.46 12.89
CA LEU A 42 -28.69 7.56 13.81
C LEU A 42 -27.71 6.79 14.73
N PRO A 43 -28.08 6.57 16.01
CA PRO A 43 -27.28 5.79 16.93
C PRO A 43 -27.22 4.31 16.52
N VAL A 44 -26.01 3.77 16.41
CA VAL A 44 -25.76 2.34 16.16
C VAL A 44 -25.26 1.66 17.43
N HIS A 45 -26.05 0.72 17.94
CA HIS A 45 -25.71 -0.04 19.14
C HIS A 45 -25.69 -1.54 18.87
N ARG A 46 -24.49 -2.12 18.80
CA ARG A 46 -24.26 -3.56 18.66
C ARG A 46 -23.76 -4.13 20.00
N ARG A 47 -24.32 -5.26 20.45
CA ARG A 47 -23.89 -5.91 21.70
C ARG A 47 -22.48 -6.49 21.59
N GLN A 48 -21.73 -6.46 22.69
CA GLN A 48 -20.40 -7.08 22.77
C GLN A 48 -20.48 -8.58 22.50
N TYR A 49 -19.64 -9.07 21.58
CA TYR A 49 -19.50 -10.50 21.32
C TYR A 49 -18.90 -11.22 22.52
N ARG A 50 -19.23 -12.50 22.66
CA ARG A 50 -18.60 -13.36 23.68
C ARG A 50 -17.09 -13.46 23.41
N THR A 51 -16.29 -12.98 24.35
CA THR A 51 -14.83 -13.08 24.26
C THR A 51 -14.35 -14.41 24.84
N THR A 52 -13.36 -15.04 24.20
CA THR A 52 -12.72 -16.26 24.69
C THR A 52 -11.89 -15.97 25.93
N ARG A 53 -11.81 -16.92 26.87
CA ARG A 53 -11.10 -16.72 28.15
C ARG A 53 -9.65 -16.28 27.96
N ASP A 54 -8.96 -16.89 26.98
CA ASP A 54 -7.55 -16.60 26.68
C ASP A 54 -7.31 -15.17 26.18
N ALA A 55 -8.32 -14.55 25.57
CA ALA A 55 -8.22 -13.20 25.05
C ALA A 55 -8.56 -12.13 26.12
N VAL A 56 -9.32 -12.48 27.17
CA VAL A 56 -9.84 -11.50 28.13
C VAL A 56 -8.74 -10.75 28.86
N ILE A 57 -7.77 -11.48 29.44
CA ILE A 57 -6.71 -10.87 30.27
C ILE A 57 -5.78 -9.99 29.43
N PRO A 58 -5.23 -10.46 28.29
CA PRO A 58 -4.36 -9.63 27.46
C PRO A 58 -5.06 -8.38 26.93
N ILE A 59 -6.32 -8.50 26.51
CA ILE A 59 -7.08 -7.39 25.96
C ILE A 59 -7.42 -6.35 27.04
N HIS A 60 -7.78 -6.76 28.25
CA HIS A 60 -7.99 -5.82 29.36
C HIS A 60 -6.72 -5.03 29.68
N LYS A 61 -5.57 -5.70 29.70
CA LYS A 61 -4.27 -5.04 29.90
C LYS A 61 -4.00 -3.99 28.81
N MET A 62 -4.28 -4.31 27.54
CA MET A 62 -4.14 -3.36 26.43
C MET A 62 -5.08 -2.15 26.57
N ILE A 63 -6.33 -2.37 26.99
CA ILE A 63 -7.29 -1.27 27.20
C ILE A 63 -6.82 -0.36 28.34
N GLN A 64 -6.33 -0.92 29.45
CA GLN A 64 -5.78 -0.14 30.56
C GLN A 64 -4.55 0.67 30.12
N GLU A 65 -3.69 0.09 29.30
CA GLU A 65 -2.54 0.81 28.75
C GLU A 65 -3.00 1.97 27.84
N LEU A 66 -4.00 1.75 26.97
CA LEU A 66 -4.59 2.81 26.14
C LEU A 66 -5.28 3.90 26.97
N GLU A 67 -5.93 3.54 28.09
CA GLU A 67 -6.55 4.48 29.04
C GLU A 67 -5.46 5.33 29.72
N SER A 68 -4.39 4.70 30.18
CA SER A 68 -3.24 5.40 30.82
C SER A 68 -2.51 6.36 29.88
N GLN A 69 -2.52 6.06 28.57
CA GLN A 69 -1.94 6.90 27.52
C GLN A 69 -2.90 8.00 27.04
N GLY A 70 -4.15 8.01 27.53
CA GLY A 70 -5.18 8.96 27.10
C GLY A 70 -5.69 8.74 25.68
N VAL A 71 -5.42 7.57 25.07
CA VAL A 71 -5.91 7.21 23.74
C VAL A 71 -7.40 6.86 23.80
N VAL A 72 -7.84 6.24 24.89
CA VAL A 72 -9.25 5.95 25.17
C VAL A 72 -9.64 6.51 26.54
N SER A 73 -10.91 6.82 26.72
CA SER A 73 -11.47 7.24 28.00
C SER A 73 -12.80 6.55 28.26
N LYS A 74 -13.14 6.38 29.54
CA LYS A 74 -14.44 5.86 29.94
C LYS A 74 -15.53 6.86 29.55
N THR A 75 -16.61 6.35 28.93
CA THR A 75 -17.72 7.16 28.44
C THR A 75 -19.03 6.39 28.53
N HIS A 76 -20.13 7.14 28.63
CA HIS A 76 -21.48 6.61 28.43
C HIS A 76 -21.99 7.10 27.08
N SER A 77 -22.11 6.18 26.12
CA SER A 77 -22.48 6.50 24.74
C SER A 77 -23.72 5.71 24.34
N PRO A 78 -24.66 6.32 23.58
CA PRO A 78 -25.75 5.58 22.94
C PRO A 78 -25.25 4.69 21.78
N PHE A 79 -24.02 4.92 21.30
CA PHE A 79 -23.36 4.08 20.29
C PHE A 79 -22.53 2.98 20.96
N ASN A 80 -22.55 1.78 20.38
CA ASN A 80 -21.66 0.70 20.81
C ASN A 80 -21.18 -0.14 19.61
N SER A 81 -19.86 -0.30 19.48
CA SER A 81 -19.22 -1.19 18.51
C SER A 81 -18.46 -2.29 19.27
N PRO A 82 -18.72 -3.58 18.98
CA PRO A 82 -18.14 -4.67 19.75
C PRO A 82 -16.66 -4.85 19.44
N ILE A 83 -15.91 -5.25 20.45
CA ILE A 83 -14.51 -5.65 20.35
C ILE A 83 -14.42 -7.08 19.83
N TRP A 84 -13.46 -7.34 18.96
CA TRP A 84 -13.15 -8.64 18.38
C TRP A 84 -11.65 -8.95 18.52
N PRO A 85 -11.21 -9.66 19.57
CA PRO A 85 -9.79 -9.97 19.73
C PRO A 85 -9.30 -10.92 18.63
N VAL A 86 -8.21 -10.55 17.95
CA VAL A 86 -7.59 -11.37 16.90
C VAL A 86 -6.20 -11.78 17.32
N ARG A 87 -5.84 -13.05 17.13
CA ARG A 87 -4.49 -13.55 17.37
C ARG A 87 -3.63 -13.34 16.12
N LYS A 88 -2.46 -12.70 16.29
CA LYS A 88 -1.45 -12.59 15.22
C LYS A 88 -0.77 -13.94 14.97
N ALA A 89 -0.13 -14.08 13.82
CA ALA A 89 0.69 -15.26 13.50
C ALA A 89 1.83 -15.49 14.51
N GLU A 90 2.37 -14.41 15.07
CA GLU A 90 3.41 -14.42 16.12
C GLU A 90 2.86 -14.75 17.52
N GLY A 91 1.56 -15.03 17.65
CA GLY A 91 0.91 -15.44 18.90
C GLY A 91 0.35 -14.31 19.77
N GLU A 92 0.74 -13.06 19.51
CA GLU A 92 0.23 -11.87 20.22
C GLU A 92 -1.26 -11.60 19.94
N TRP A 93 -1.96 -11.02 20.91
CA TRP A 93 -3.33 -10.55 20.74
C TRP A 93 -3.38 -9.14 20.16
N ARG A 94 -4.38 -8.88 19.31
CA ARG A 94 -4.71 -7.57 18.78
C ARG A 94 -6.13 -7.23 19.16
N LEU A 95 -6.29 -6.09 19.83
CA LEU A 95 -7.60 -5.46 20.02
C LEU A 95 -8.07 -4.91 18.68
N THR A 96 -9.15 -5.45 18.12
CA THR A 96 -9.85 -4.86 16.97
C THR A 96 -11.29 -4.53 17.36
N VAL A 97 -11.85 -3.52 16.73
CA VAL A 97 -13.22 -3.06 16.96
C VAL A 97 -13.98 -3.17 15.65
N ASP A 98 -15.18 -3.78 15.70
CA ASP A 98 -16.00 -4.02 14.54
C ASP A 98 -16.86 -2.79 14.21
N TYR A 99 -16.30 -1.89 13.41
CA TYR A 99 -16.97 -0.66 12.97
C TYR A 99 -17.87 -0.85 11.74
N ARG A 100 -18.16 -2.08 11.28
CA ARG A 100 -18.93 -2.29 10.03
C ARG A 100 -20.29 -1.59 10.04
N ALA A 101 -21.08 -1.83 11.09
CA ALA A 101 -22.40 -1.21 11.22
C ALA A 101 -22.34 0.32 11.37
N LEU A 102 -21.27 0.85 12.00
CA LEU A 102 -21.05 2.29 12.09
C LEU A 102 -20.66 2.88 10.73
N ASN A 103 -19.83 2.18 9.97
CA ASN A 103 -19.36 2.61 8.65
C ASN A 103 -20.51 2.70 7.63
N GLU A 104 -21.53 1.83 7.74
CA GLU A 104 -22.74 1.83 6.88
C GLU A 104 -23.60 3.09 7.05
N VAL A 105 -23.77 3.56 8.29
CA VAL A 105 -24.66 4.70 8.61
C VAL A 105 -23.96 6.05 8.59
N THR A 106 -22.64 6.05 8.42
CA THR A 106 -21.85 7.27 8.46
C THR A 106 -21.48 7.63 7.03
N PRO A 107 -21.85 8.83 6.53
CA PRO A 107 -21.56 9.24 5.15
C PRO A 107 -20.09 9.01 4.77
N PRO A 108 -19.79 8.57 3.54
CA PRO A 108 -18.42 8.41 3.09
C PRO A 108 -17.68 9.75 3.18
N LEU A 109 -16.47 9.72 3.71
CA LEU A 109 -15.58 10.86 3.61
C LEU A 109 -15.06 10.90 2.17
N SER A 110 -15.09 12.06 1.51
CA SER A 110 -14.48 12.22 0.18
C SER A 110 -13.05 11.67 0.21
N ALA A 111 -12.67 10.87 -0.79
CA ALA A 111 -11.37 10.24 -0.86
C ALA A 111 -10.30 11.32 -1.06
N ALA A 112 -9.72 11.81 0.04
CA ALA A 112 -8.51 12.61 0.02
C ALA A 112 -7.25 11.76 -0.18
N VAL A 113 -7.39 10.42 -0.16
CA VAL A 113 -6.30 9.50 -0.52
C VAL A 113 -6.45 9.26 -2.02
N PRO A 114 -5.49 9.69 -2.85
CA PRO A 114 -5.45 9.26 -4.23
C PRO A 114 -5.45 7.72 -4.27
N ASP A 115 -6.29 7.08 -5.09
CA ASP A 115 -6.15 5.65 -5.35
C ASP A 115 -4.71 5.34 -5.86
N MET A 116 -4.21 4.14 -5.55
CA MET A 116 -2.84 3.75 -5.94
C MET A 116 -2.69 3.77 -7.47
N LEU A 117 -3.78 3.48 -8.19
CA LEU A 117 -3.89 3.69 -9.62
C LEU A 117 -4.43 5.07 -9.99
N GLU A 118 -5.13 5.87 -9.17
CA GLU A 118 -5.52 7.28 -9.46
C GLU A 118 -4.40 8.30 -9.41
N LEU A 119 -3.28 7.98 -8.77
CA LEU A 119 -1.99 8.61 -9.13
C LEU A 119 -1.58 8.27 -10.59
N GLN A 120 -2.44 7.54 -11.32
CA GLN A 120 -2.42 7.19 -12.74
C GLN A 120 -3.81 6.84 -13.40
N TYR A 121 -4.98 7.36 -12.91
CA TYR A 121 -6.39 7.22 -13.42
C TYR A 121 -7.42 6.34 -12.66
N GLU A 122 -8.68 6.82 -12.63
CA GLU A 122 -9.80 6.62 -11.66
C GLU A 122 -10.41 5.22 -11.33
N LEU A 123 -10.93 5.14 -10.08
CA LEU A 123 -11.88 4.20 -9.41
C LEU A 123 -11.28 3.37 -8.24
N GLU A 124 -11.92 3.17 -7.07
CA GLU A 124 -13.34 3.20 -6.71
C GLU A 124 -13.56 3.41 -5.18
N SER A 125 -14.67 4.06 -4.85
CA SER A 125 -15.12 4.42 -3.50
C SER A 125 -15.47 3.23 -2.60
N LYS A 126 -14.78 3.12 -1.46
CA LYS A 126 -15.24 2.55 -0.17
C LYS A 126 -14.12 2.66 0.88
N ALA A 127 -13.57 3.86 1.06
CA ALA A 127 -12.48 4.05 2.01
C ALA A 127 -13.00 3.93 3.46
N ALA A 128 -12.36 3.06 4.24
CA ALA A 128 -12.40 3.17 5.69
C ALA A 128 -11.98 4.59 6.08
N LYS A 129 -12.76 5.25 6.94
CA LYS A 129 -12.61 6.69 7.21
C LYS A 129 -11.25 7.06 7.82
N CYS A 130 -10.68 6.14 8.60
CA CYS A 130 -9.43 6.35 9.34
C CYS A 130 -8.22 6.60 8.42
N PRO A 131 -7.92 5.75 7.41
CA PRO A 131 -6.87 6.02 6.43
C PRO A 131 -6.92 7.41 5.79
N THR A 132 -8.09 7.86 5.35
CA THR A 132 -8.25 9.16 4.69
C THR A 132 -7.98 10.32 5.64
N ILE A 133 -8.45 10.22 6.89
CA ILE A 133 -8.18 11.22 7.92
C ILE A 133 -6.69 11.26 8.26
N CYS A 134 -6.06 10.10 8.45
CA CYS A 134 -4.63 10.00 8.74
C CYS A 134 -3.79 10.60 7.60
N HIS A 135 -4.13 10.28 6.34
CA HIS A 135 -3.47 10.82 5.18
C HIS A 135 -3.52 12.36 5.17
N GLY A 136 -4.72 12.95 5.31
CA GLY A 136 -4.89 14.40 5.30
C GLY A 136 -4.20 15.11 6.46
N LEU A 137 -4.18 14.50 7.66
CA LEU A 137 -3.47 15.05 8.82
C LEU A 137 -1.95 15.08 8.61
N ILE A 138 -1.38 13.99 8.08
CA ILE A 138 0.05 13.92 7.77
C ILE A 138 0.39 14.92 6.66
N GLN A 139 -0.42 14.98 5.59
CA GLN A 139 -0.23 15.91 4.49
C GLN A 139 -0.23 17.37 4.96
N THR A 140 -1.21 17.75 5.79
CA THR A 140 -1.29 19.10 6.37
C THR A 140 -0.06 19.44 7.20
N ALA A 141 0.48 18.47 7.95
CA ALA A 141 1.69 18.69 8.74
C ALA A 141 2.93 18.86 7.86
N LEU A 142 3.06 18.06 6.80
CA LEU A 142 4.16 18.15 5.84
C LEU A 142 4.12 19.47 5.06
N GLU A 143 2.94 19.92 4.63
CA GLU A 143 2.75 21.22 3.96
C GLU A 143 3.11 22.39 4.89
N LYS A 144 2.61 22.40 6.13
CA LYS A 144 2.93 23.46 7.11
C LYS A 144 4.40 23.48 7.51
N GLY A 145 5.07 22.33 7.52
CA GLY A 145 6.49 22.20 7.82
C GLY A 145 7.41 22.46 6.63
N GLU A 146 6.85 22.84 5.47
CA GLU A 146 7.60 23.01 4.22
C GLU A 146 8.48 21.78 3.91
N ALA A 147 7.84 20.61 3.96
CA ALA A 147 8.53 19.35 3.72
C ALA A 147 9.21 19.35 2.34
N PRO A 148 10.41 18.77 2.24
CA PRO A 148 11.10 18.60 0.96
C PRO A 148 10.33 17.63 0.06
N GLU A 149 10.72 17.52 -1.22
CA GLU A 149 10.11 16.56 -2.16
C GLU A 149 9.97 15.15 -1.57
N HIS A 150 8.75 14.64 -1.58
CA HIS A 150 8.37 13.34 -1.04
C HIS A 150 7.10 12.84 -1.73
N LEU A 151 6.83 11.55 -1.57
CA LEU A 151 5.57 10.93 -1.94
C LEU A 151 4.99 10.30 -0.67
N GLN A 152 3.77 10.70 -0.34
CA GLN A 152 3.02 10.19 0.79
C GLN A 152 1.85 9.36 0.29
N TYR A 153 1.65 8.18 0.89
CA TYR A 153 0.44 7.38 0.71
C TYR A 153 0.00 6.85 2.07
N ILE A 154 -1.15 7.33 2.55
CA ILE A 154 -1.65 7.07 3.91
C ILE A 154 -0.56 7.35 4.97
N ASP A 155 0.04 6.30 5.55
CA ASP A 155 1.06 6.33 6.60
C ASP A 155 2.49 6.09 6.09
N ASP A 156 2.64 5.69 4.83
CA ASP A 156 3.94 5.44 4.20
C ASP A 156 4.43 6.68 3.45
N ILE A 157 5.69 7.07 3.70
CA ILE A 157 6.35 8.22 3.06
C ILE A 157 7.68 7.74 2.45
N ILE A 158 7.93 8.13 1.20
CA ILE A 158 9.20 7.91 0.51
C ILE A 158 9.82 9.25 0.08
N VAL A 159 11.15 9.28 0.10
CA VAL A 159 11.98 10.42 -0.28
C VAL A 159 13.03 9.94 -1.26
N TRP A 160 13.35 10.76 -2.25
CA TRP A 160 14.37 10.48 -3.26
C TRP A 160 15.31 11.68 -3.47
N GLY A 161 16.42 11.42 -4.15
CA GLY A 161 17.49 12.37 -4.41
C GLY A 161 18.64 11.71 -5.16
N ASN A 162 19.59 12.52 -5.63
CA ASN A 162 20.71 12.04 -6.45
C ASN A 162 21.85 11.48 -5.60
N THR A 163 21.92 11.89 -4.32
CA THR A 163 22.94 11.41 -3.38
C THR A 163 22.32 10.89 -2.10
N ALA A 164 22.97 9.90 -1.48
CA ALA A 164 22.52 9.36 -0.20
C ALA A 164 22.48 10.42 0.91
N ALA A 165 23.40 11.39 0.89
CA ALA A 165 23.44 12.49 1.84
C ALA A 165 22.22 13.41 1.71
N GLU A 166 21.84 13.77 0.48
CA GLU A 166 20.65 14.57 0.20
C GLU A 166 19.38 13.87 0.69
N VAL A 167 19.20 12.59 0.35
CA VAL A 167 18.04 11.79 0.77
C VAL A 167 17.95 11.71 2.30
N PHE A 168 19.10 11.57 2.96
CA PHE A 168 19.18 11.53 4.41
C PHE A 168 18.74 12.84 5.06
N GLU A 169 19.23 13.99 4.59
CA GLU A 169 18.84 15.29 5.13
C GLU A 169 17.37 15.60 4.87
N LYS A 170 16.85 15.26 3.68
CA LYS A 170 15.41 15.36 3.39
C LYS A 170 14.59 14.50 4.34
N GLY A 171 14.98 13.24 4.55
CA GLY A 171 14.32 12.32 5.47
C GLY A 171 14.35 12.81 6.93
N LYS A 172 15.47 13.39 7.37
CA LYS A 172 15.61 14.01 8.70
C LYS A 172 14.65 15.19 8.88
N LYS A 173 14.54 16.06 7.87
CA LYS A 173 13.60 17.19 7.89
C LYS A 173 12.15 16.71 8.01
N ILE A 174 11.75 15.69 7.24
CA ILE A 174 10.40 15.09 7.32
C ILE A 174 10.14 14.51 8.71
N ILE A 175 11.07 13.72 9.25
CA ILE A 175 10.95 13.15 10.60
C ILE A 175 10.76 14.25 11.65
N GLN A 176 11.53 15.34 11.55
CA GLN A 176 11.42 16.46 12.48
C GLN A 176 10.04 17.12 12.41
N ILE A 177 9.55 17.43 11.21
CA ILE A 177 8.22 18.02 11.00
C ILE A 177 7.12 17.15 11.62
N LEU A 178 7.17 15.84 11.36
CA LEU A 178 6.19 14.89 11.89
C LEU A 178 6.24 14.80 13.42
N LEU A 179 7.44 14.78 14.01
CA LEU A 179 7.60 14.76 15.47
C LEU A 179 7.10 16.06 16.12
N GLU A 180 7.37 17.22 15.52
CA GLU A 180 6.88 18.52 15.98
C GLU A 180 5.35 18.63 15.87
N ALA A 181 4.77 18.02 14.84
CA ALA A 181 3.32 17.89 14.68
C ALA A 181 2.68 16.82 15.60
N GLY A 182 3.48 16.11 16.41
CA GLY A 182 2.99 15.14 17.40
C GLY A 182 2.75 13.73 16.87
N PHE A 183 3.22 13.40 15.67
CA PHE A 183 3.13 12.03 15.13
C PHE A 183 4.17 11.11 15.75
N ALA A 184 3.76 9.87 16.01
CA ALA A 184 4.65 8.81 16.46
C ALA A 184 5.26 8.08 15.25
N ILE A 185 6.59 7.92 15.23
CA ILE A 185 7.31 7.24 14.16
C ILE A 185 7.89 5.92 14.67
N LYS A 186 7.53 4.81 14.02
CA LYS A 186 8.04 3.48 14.39
C LYS A 186 9.46 3.30 13.84
N LYS A 187 10.46 3.47 14.71
CA LYS A 187 11.90 3.37 14.38
C LYS A 187 12.30 2.10 13.62
N SER A 188 11.71 0.96 13.96
CA SER A 188 12.02 -0.32 13.31
C SER A 188 11.56 -0.40 11.85
N LYS A 189 10.71 0.54 11.39
CA LYS A 189 10.20 0.62 10.03
C LYS A 189 10.89 1.70 9.19
N VAL A 190 11.69 2.58 9.81
CA VAL A 190 12.42 3.63 9.09
C VAL A 190 13.61 2.99 8.36
N LYS A 191 13.64 3.13 7.04
CA LYS A 191 14.75 2.69 6.18
C LYS A 191 15.62 3.91 5.82
N GLY A 192 16.93 3.72 5.82
CA GLY A 192 17.87 4.75 5.36
C GLY A 192 17.92 4.84 3.82
N PRO A 193 18.72 5.76 3.28
CA PRO A 193 18.96 5.84 1.84
C PRO A 193 19.47 4.50 1.29
N ALA A 194 18.87 4.05 0.19
CA ALA A 194 19.22 2.80 -0.47
C ALA A 194 18.97 2.94 -1.98
N HIS A 195 19.75 2.22 -2.79
CA HIS A 195 19.53 2.10 -4.23
C HIS A 195 18.28 1.28 -4.56
N GLU A 196 17.87 0.41 -3.64
CA GLU A 196 16.68 -0.43 -3.75
C GLU A 196 15.78 -0.24 -2.52
N ILE A 197 14.50 0.03 -2.74
CA ILE A 197 13.50 0.12 -1.69
C ILE A 197 12.16 -0.46 -2.14
N GLN A 198 11.51 -1.23 -1.28
CA GLN A 198 10.12 -1.62 -1.48
C GLN A 198 9.19 -0.59 -0.84
N PHE A 199 8.30 -0.02 -1.64
CA PHE A 199 7.32 1.00 -1.26
C PHE A 199 5.97 0.68 -1.92
N LEU A 200 4.89 0.66 -1.13
CA LEU A 200 3.53 0.28 -1.58
C LEU A 200 3.44 -1.05 -2.33
N GLY A 201 4.26 -2.02 -1.92
CA GLY A 201 4.31 -3.33 -2.57
C GLY A 201 5.08 -3.36 -3.90
N VAL A 202 5.57 -2.23 -4.40
CA VAL A 202 6.41 -2.13 -5.60
C VAL A 202 7.89 -2.06 -5.19
N LYS A 203 8.77 -2.74 -5.94
CA LYS A 203 10.21 -2.61 -5.77
C LYS A 203 10.71 -1.45 -6.62
N TRP A 204 11.32 -0.46 -5.99
CA TRP A 204 11.96 0.67 -6.66
C TRP A 204 13.47 0.48 -6.65
N GLN A 205 14.09 0.59 -7.82
CA GLN A 205 15.54 0.51 -7.98
C GLN A 205 16.02 1.54 -9.00
N ASP A 206 16.90 2.44 -8.57
CA ASP A 206 17.48 3.50 -9.43
C ASP A 206 16.41 4.26 -10.24
N GLY A 207 15.30 4.61 -9.59
CA GLY A 207 14.15 5.31 -10.19
C GLY A 207 13.23 4.42 -11.03
N ARG A 208 13.52 3.13 -11.20
CA ARG A 208 12.66 2.19 -11.94
C ARG A 208 11.79 1.37 -11.00
N GLN A 209 10.53 1.19 -11.37
CA GLN A 209 9.59 0.29 -10.74
C GLN A 209 9.76 -1.13 -11.28
N GLN A 210 9.77 -2.10 -10.37
CA GLN A 210 9.90 -3.52 -10.66
C GLN A 210 8.88 -4.30 -9.82
N ILE A 211 8.47 -5.45 -10.36
CA ILE A 211 7.72 -6.44 -9.60
C ILE A 211 8.69 -7.09 -8.59
N PRO A 212 8.38 -7.10 -7.28
CA PRO A 212 9.22 -7.80 -6.30
C PRO A 212 9.40 -9.28 -6.64
N THR A 213 10.60 -9.80 -6.46
CA THR A 213 10.92 -11.20 -6.80
C THR A 213 10.06 -12.21 -6.03
N ASP A 214 9.65 -11.90 -4.80
CA ASP A 214 8.76 -12.78 -4.03
C ASP A 214 7.35 -12.84 -4.63
N VAL A 215 6.88 -11.74 -5.22
CA VAL A 215 5.60 -11.68 -5.94
C VAL A 215 5.70 -12.47 -7.24
N ILE A 216 6.79 -12.29 -8.01
CA ILE A 216 7.07 -13.10 -9.21
C ILE A 216 7.04 -14.58 -8.86
N ASN A 217 7.81 -15.00 -7.85
CA ASN A 217 7.90 -16.40 -7.42
C ASN A 217 6.54 -16.97 -6.97
N LYS A 218 5.72 -16.17 -6.27
CA LYS A 218 4.37 -16.59 -5.86
C LYS A 218 3.48 -16.82 -7.07
N ILE A 219 3.48 -15.89 -8.03
CA ILE A 219 2.65 -15.99 -9.25
C ILE A 219 3.12 -17.15 -10.13
N THR A 220 4.43 -17.32 -10.33
CA THR A 220 4.99 -18.41 -11.13
C THR A 220 4.76 -19.79 -10.49
N ALA A 221 4.61 -19.86 -9.16
CA ALA A 221 4.28 -21.09 -8.44
C ALA A 221 2.77 -21.43 -8.43
N MET A 222 1.87 -20.52 -8.84
CA MET A 222 0.42 -20.79 -8.82
C MET A 222 0.05 -21.94 -9.77
N SER A 223 -0.83 -22.82 -9.30
CA SER A 223 -1.45 -23.87 -10.12
C SER A 223 -2.58 -23.29 -10.99
N PRO A 224 -2.93 -23.96 -12.11
CA PRO A 224 -4.07 -23.56 -12.92
C PRO A 224 -5.37 -23.46 -12.09
N PRO A 225 -6.14 -22.37 -12.20
CA PRO A 225 -7.44 -22.24 -11.58
C PRO A 225 -8.41 -23.37 -11.95
N THR A 226 -9.16 -23.86 -10.96
CA THR A 226 -10.15 -24.94 -11.13
C THR A 226 -11.60 -24.44 -11.13
N ASN A 227 -11.81 -23.15 -10.84
CA ASN A 227 -13.12 -22.53 -10.81
C ASN A 227 -13.04 -21.02 -11.08
N LYS A 228 -14.20 -20.40 -11.37
CA LYS A 228 -14.29 -18.97 -11.70
C LYS A 228 -13.71 -18.06 -10.62
N LYS A 229 -13.89 -18.42 -9.35
CA LYS A 229 -13.43 -17.61 -8.21
C LYS A 229 -11.91 -17.61 -8.13
N GLU A 230 -11.28 -18.76 -8.36
CA GLU A 230 -9.83 -18.87 -8.49
C GLU A 230 -9.30 -18.11 -9.71
N THR A 231 -9.99 -18.17 -10.85
CA THR A 231 -9.60 -17.38 -12.03
C THR A 231 -9.69 -15.89 -11.76
N GLN A 232 -10.75 -15.42 -11.10
CA GLN A 232 -10.89 -14.02 -10.69
C GLN A 232 -9.81 -13.60 -9.69
N ALA A 233 -9.49 -14.45 -8.72
CA ALA A 233 -8.42 -14.19 -7.76
C ALA A 233 -7.05 -14.10 -8.46
N PHE A 234 -6.78 -15.00 -9.41
CA PHE A 234 -5.58 -14.96 -10.24
C PHE A 234 -5.49 -13.66 -11.06
N LEU A 235 -6.55 -13.33 -11.82
CA LEU A 235 -6.63 -12.10 -12.60
C LEU A 235 -6.50 -10.84 -11.74
N GLY A 236 -7.05 -10.83 -10.53
CA GLY A 236 -6.88 -9.72 -9.58
C GLY A 236 -5.43 -9.59 -9.10
N ALA A 237 -4.75 -10.71 -8.84
CA ALA A 237 -3.35 -10.70 -8.39
C ALA A 237 -2.38 -10.21 -9.49
N ILE A 238 -2.64 -10.56 -10.75
CA ILE A 238 -1.79 -10.12 -11.88
C ILE A 238 -2.20 -8.75 -12.43
N GLY A 239 -3.46 -8.35 -12.29
CA GLY A 239 -4.01 -7.12 -12.87
C GLY A 239 -3.34 -5.86 -12.33
N PHE A 240 -2.84 -5.91 -11.09
CA PHE A 240 -2.02 -4.84 -10.50
C PHE A 240 -0.73 -4.58 -11.30
N TRP A 241 -0.14 -5.62 -11.90
CA TRP A 241 1.14 -5.56 -12.62
C TRP A 241 0.98 -5.41 -14.14
N ARG A 242 -0.24 -5.21 -14.64
CA ARG A 242 -0.55 -5.15 -16.09
C ARG A 242 0.33 -4.18 -16.88
N MET A 243 0.74 -3.08 -16.27
CA MET A 243 1.60 -2.06 -16.89
C MET A 243 3.03 -2.54 -17.17
N HIS A 244 3.51 -3.57 -16.48
CA HIS A 244 4.83 -4.17 -16.73
C HIS A 244 4.81 -5.24 -17.83
N ILE A 245 3.62 -5.57 -18.35
CA ILE A 245 3.39 -6.72 -19.22
C ILE A 245 2.91 -6.20 -20.59
N PRO A 246 3.73 -6.31 -21.66
CA PRO A 246 3.30 -6.01 -23.01
C PRO A 246 2.08 -6.87 -23.41
N GLU A 247 1.15 -6.27 -24.15
CA GLU A 247 -0.04 -6.96 -24.70
C GLU A 247 -0.92 -7.69 -23.67
N TYR A 248 -0.83 -7.31 -22.39
CA TYR A 248 -1.52 -7.94 -21.26
C TYR A 248 -2.95 -8.37 -21.59
N SER A 249 -3.77 -7.45 -22.14
CA SER A 249 -5.19 -7.69 -22.41
C SER A 249 -5.44 -8.80 -23.42
N GLN A 250 -4.56 -9.00 -24.41
CA GLN A 250 -4.69 -10.07 -25.38
C GLN A 250 -4.42 -11.42 -24.72
N ILE A 251 -3.35 -11.47 -23.91
CA ILE A 251 -2.91 -12.69 -23.23
C ILE A 251 -3.99 -13.18 -22.26
N VAL A 252 -4.57 -12.28 -21.45
CA VAL A 252 -5.54 -12.68 -20.41
C VAL A 252 -6.98 -12.76 -20.89
N SER A 253 -7.28 -12.39 -22.14
CA SER A 253 -8.64 -12.41 -22.69
C SER A 253 -9.34 -13.77 -22.53
N PRO A 254 -8.71 -14.91 -22.88
CA PRO A 254 -9.31 -16.23 -22.69
C PRO A 254 -9.68 -16.54 -21.23
N LEU A 255 -8.97 -15.94 -20.26
CA LEU A 255 -9.24 -16.12 -18.83
C LEU A 255 -10.44 -15.28 -18.38
N TYR A 256 -10.59 -14.05 -18.88
CA TYR A 256 -11.75 -13.21 -18.58
C TYR A 256 -13.06 -13.86 -19.06
N LEU A 257 -13.05 -14.51 -20.24
CA LEU A 257 -14.22 -15.21 -20.78
C LEU A 257 -14.76 -16.29 -19.83
N VAL A 258 -13.88 -16.95 -19.07
CA VAL A 258 -14.25 -17.98 -18.08
C VAL A 258 -14.87 -17.36 -16.81
N THR A 259 -14.48 -16.13 -16.46
CA THR A 259 -15.01 -15.42 -15.28
C THR A 259 -16.39 -14.82 -15.49
N CYS A 260 -16.87 -14.72 -16.73
CA CYS A 260 -18.18 -14.19 -17.05
C CYS A 260 -19.31 -14.98 -16.35
N LYS A 261 -20.25 -14.26 -15.72
CA LYS A 261 -21.37 -14.88 -15.00
C LYS A 261 -22.23 -15.78 -15.90
N LYS A 262 -22.38 -15.41 -17.17
CA LYS A 262 -23.23 -16.09 -18.16
C LYS A 262 -22.65 -17.40 -18.69
N ASN A 263 -21.33 -17.61 -18.59
CA ASN A 263 -20.66 -18.75 -19.20
C ASN A 263 -20.44 -19.85 -18.18
N ASP A 264 -20.43 -21.12 -18.55
CA ASP A 264 -19.96 -22.17 -17.62
C ASP A 264 -18.43 -22.11 -17.45
N PHE A 265 -17.94 -22.66 -16.34
CA PHE A 265 -16.49 -22.74 -16.14
C PHE A 265 -15.93 -23.81 -17.09
N TYR A 266 -15.08 -23.39 -18.02
CA TYR A 266 -14.36 -24.26 -18.93
C TYR A 266 -12.88 -23.89 -18.94
N TRP A 267 -12.02 -24.90 -18.81
CA TRP A 267 -10.57 -24.74 -18.80
C TRP A 267 -9.95 -25.62 -19.88
N GLY A 268 -9.80 -25.05 -21.08
CA GLY A 268 -9.25 -25.74 -22.25
C GLY A 268 -7.80 -25.35 -22.56
N PRO A 269 -7.30 -25.79 -23.74
CA PRO A 269 -5.95 -25.47 -24.20
C PRO A 269 -5.67 -23.96 -24.29
N GLU A 270 -6.64 -23.16 -24.74
CA GLU A 270 -6.50 -21.70 -24.85
C GLU A 270 -6.32 -21.03 -23.48
N GLN A 271 -7.11 -21.43 -22.48
CA GLN A 271 -6.99 -20.92 -21.11
C GLN A 271 -5.65 -21.35 -20.50
N GLN A 272 -5.26 -22.60 -20.73
CA GLN A 272 -3.99 -23.12 -20.24
C GLN A 272 -2.79 -22.41 -20.88
N GLN A 273 -2.86 -22.11 -22.17
CA GLN A 273 -1.85 -21.34 -22.89
C GLN A 273 -1.78 -19.90 -22.37
N ALA A 274 -2.92 -19.21 -22.24
CA ALA A 274 -3.00 -17.87 -21.66
C ALA A 274 -2.41 -17.82 -20.24
N PHE A 275 -2.72 -18.81 -19.41
CA PHE A 275 -2.19 -18.94 -18.05
C PHE A 275 -0.68 -19.16 -18.02
N ALA A 276 -0.14 -20.01 -18.92
CA ALA A 276 1.30 -20.23 -19.01
C ALA A 276 2.03 -19.00 -19.54
N GLN A 277 1.50 -18.36 -20.58
CA GLN A 277 2.08 -17.19 -21.22
C GLN A 277 2.15 -16.01 -20.25
N ILE A 278 1.06 -15.70 -19.53
CA ILE A 278 1.08 -14.56 -18.60
C ILE A 278 2.06 -14.76 -17.44
N LYS A 279 2.24 -16.01 -16.98
CA LYS A 279 3.25 -16.33 -15.96
C LYS A 279 4.67 -16.14 -16.49
N GLN A 280 4.91 -16.47 -17.75
CA GLN A 280 6.19 -16.24 -18.41
C GLN A 280 6.46 -14.74 -18.58
N GLU A 281 5.48 -13.96 -19.04
CA GLU A 281 5.64 -12.51 -19.19
C GLU A 281 5.89 -11.81 -17.84
N ILE A 282 5.22 -12.24 -16.76
CA ILE A 282 5.48 -11.72 -15.41
C ILE A 282 6.90 -12.03 -14.94
N ALA A 283 7.45 -13.19 -15.30
CA ALA A 283 8.84 -13.53 -14.98
C ALA A 283 9.85 -12.66 -15.74
N HIS A 284 9.49 -12.14 -16.91
CA HIS A 284 10.31 -11.26 -17.75
C HIS A 284 9.82 -9.79 -17.72
N ALA A 285 9.03 -9.44 -16.72
CA ALA A 285 8.38 -8.14 -16.61
C ALA A 285 9.39 -7.00 -16.70
N VAL A 286 9.07 -5.99 -17.53
CA VAL A 286 9.97 -4.87 -17.80
C VAL A 286 9.98 -3.90 -16.62
N ALA A 287 11.17 -3.47 -16.23
CA ALA A 287 11.33 -2.42 -15.24
C ALA A 287 10.90 -1.07 -15.83
N LEU A 288 9.90 -0.42 -15.23
CA LEU A 288 9.35 0.83 -15.73
C LEU A 288 10.09 2.02 -15.11
N GLY A 289 10.71 2.86 -15.94
CA GLY A 289 11.33 4.11 -15.49
C GLY A 289 10.34 5.28 -15.37
N PRO A 290 10.77 6.43 -14.83
CA PRO A 290 9.97 7.64 -14.90
C PRO A 290 9.80 8.06 -16.36
N VAL A 291 8.63 8.64 -16.67
CA VAL A 291 8.36 9.19 -18.00
C VAL A 291 9.37 10.31 -18.26
N ARG A 292 10.15 10.16 -19.32
CA ARG A 292 11.11 11.18 -19.76
C ARG A 292 10.38 12.23 -20.59
N THR A 293 10.72 13.49 -20.37
CA THR A 293 10.25 14.63 -21.15
C THR A 293 11.43 15.33 -21.80
N GLY A 294 11.39 15.55 -23.10
CA GLY A 294 12.47 16.22 -23.84
C GLY A 294 12.34 16.03 -25.35
N PRO A 295 13.02 16.87 -26.15
CA PRO A 295 12.93 16.83 -27.62
C PRO A 295 13.44 15.51 -28.24
N ASP A 296 14.34 14.80 -27.56
CA ASP A 296 14.94 13.55 -28.04
C ASP A 296 14.18 12.28 -27.59
N VAL A 297 13.08 12.44 -26.84
CA VAL A 297 12.31 11.30 -26.34
C VAL A 297 11.31 10.83 -27.38
N LYS A 298 11.51 9.61 -27.88
CA LYS A 298 10.57 8.95 -28.79
C LYS A 298 9.59 8.08 -28.02
N ASN A 299 8.35 8.55 -27.93
CA ASN A 299 7.23 7.73 -27.48
C ASN A 299 6.84 6.76 -28.59
N VAL A 300 6.70 5.48 -28.26
CA VAL A 300 6.26 4.42 -29.16
C VAL A 300 4.93 3.90 -28.63
N LEU A 301 3.88 4.10 -29.41
CA LEU A 301 2.58 3.49 -29.15
C LEU A 301 2.54 2.15 -29.91
N TYR A 302 2.49 1.06 -29.18
CA TYR A 302 2.22 -0.25 -29.75
C TYR A 302 0.72 -0.47 -29.70
N SER A 303 0.08 -0.53 -30.87
CA SER A 303 -1.30 -0.98 -31.01
C SER A 303 -1.30 -2.36 -31.64
N ALA A 304 -2.01 -3.29 -31.01
CA ALA A 304 -2.23 -4.62 -31.54
C ALA A 304 -3.74 -4.89 -31.58
N THR A 305 -4.20 -5.36 -32.73
CA THR A 305 -5.56 -5.84 -32.95
C THR A 305 -5.54 -7.36 -32.88
N GLY A 306 -6.06 -7.91 -31.79
CA GLY A 306 -6.24 -9.36 -31.63
C GLY A 306 -7.67 -9.78 -31.97
N SER A 307 -7.91 -11.10 -32.05
CA SER A 307 -9.24 -11.71 -32.20
C SER A 307 -10.25 -11.31 -31.11
N HIS A 308 -9.77 -10.76 -30.00
CA HIS A 308 -10.57 -10.43 -28.82
C HIS A 308 -10.59 -8.93 -28.46
N GLY A 309 -10.08 -8.04 -29.32
CA GLY A 309 -10.20 -6.59 -29.15
C GLY A 309 -8.93 -5.80 -29.46
N LEU A 310 -9.00 -4.49 -29.23
CA LEU A 310 -7.89 -3.55 -29.39
C LEU A 310 -7.07 -3.49 -28.09
N SER A 311 -5.77 -3.73 -28.19
CA SER A 311 -4.81 -3.48 -27.11
C SER A 311 -3.84 -2.39 -27.52
N TRP A 312 -3.52 -1.50 -26.58
CA TRP A 312 -2.52 -0.47 -26.80
C TRP A 312 -1.62 -0.36 -25.59
N SER A 313 -0.34 -0.09 -25.83
CA SER A 313 0.64 0.16 -24.77
C SER A 313 1.60 1.27 -25.22
N LEU A 314 1.89 2.20 -24.30
CA LEU A 314 2.74 3.35 -24.56
C LEU A 314 4.10 3.12 -23.90
N TRP A 315 5.16 3.16 -24.70
CA TRP A 315 6.53 2.93 -24.26
C TRP A 315 7.44 4.08 -24.71
N GLN A 316 8.60 4.21 -24.07
CA GLN A 316 9.63 5.17 -24.48
C GLN A 316 10.89 4.42 -24.86
N LYS A 317 11.43 4.69 -26.06
CA LYS A 317 12.69 4.07 -26.48
C LYS A 317 13.87 4.74 -25.76
N VAL A 318 14.73 3.94 -25.12
CA VAL A 318 15.96 4.46 -24.50
C VAL A 318 16.98 4.74 -25.61
N PRO A 319 17.66 5.90 -25.62
CA PRO A 319 18.76 6.14 -26.57
C PRO A 319 19.85 5.09 -26.37
N GLY A 320 20.12 4.28 -27.40
CA GLY A 320 21.21 3.28 -27.40
C GLY A 320 20.78 1.82 -27.19
N GLU A 321 19.51 1.53 -26.92
CA GLU A 321 18.98 0.15 -27.03
C GLU A 321 18.51 -0.08 -28.47
N THR A 322 19.14 -1.02 -29.17
CA THR A 322 18.79 -1.41 -30.55
C THR A 322 17.37 -1.94 -30.62
#